data_AF-A0A8E5HRW1-F1
#
_entry.id   AF-A0A8E5HRW1-F1
#
_cell.length_a   1.000
_cell.length_b   1.000
_cell.length_c   1.000
_cell.angle_alpha   90.00
_cell.angle_beta   90.00
_cell.angle_gamma   90.00
#
_symmetry.space_group_name_H-M   'P 1'
#
loop_
_entity.id
_entity.type
_entity.pdbx_description
1 polymer ?
#
loop_
_entity_poly.entity_id
_entity_poly.type
_entity_poly.pdbx_seq_one_letter_code
_entity_poly.pdbx_strand_id
1 'polypeptide(L)'
;MSTFGSPGKLPSTRPTPPQRGSFPLDHDGECRHVMTKYLACLKGVRGRNDDECRNIAKAYLTCRMDRNLMARDELKNLGFAEAANPEPAGQAKPQLEGEKGVKGELRW
;
A
#
# COMPACT_ATOMS: atom_id res chain seq x y z
N MET A 1 27.00 10.46 36.52
CA MET A 1 25.83 11.11 35.89
C MET A 1 25.78 10.65 34.43
N SER A 2 25.08 9.56 34.15
CA SER A 2 24.96 9.01 32.79
C SER A 2 23.63 9.43 32.20
N THR A 3 23.65 10.31 31.20
CA THR A 3 22.46 10.74 30.47
C THR A 3 22.17 9.73 29.35
N PHE A 4 21.72 8.53 29.71
CA PHE A 4 21.12 7.57 28.78
C PHE A 4 19.72 8.08 28.43
N GLY A 5 19.57 8.78 27.30
CA GLY A 5 18.23 9.21 26.85
C GLY A 5 18.14 10.32 25.81
N SER A 6 19.25 10.96 25.39
CA SER A 6 19.18 11.90 24.27
C SER A 6 19.40 11.18 22.94
N PRO A 7 18.44 11.21 22.00
CA PRO A 7 18.74 10.86 20.61
C PRO A 7 19.83 11.84 20.14
N GLY A 8 20.99 11.31 19.79
CA GLY A 8 22.13 12.09 19.32
C GLY A 8 21.76 12.97 18.12
N LYS A 9 22.58 14.01 17.89
CA LYS A 9 22.45 14.93 16.76
C LYS A 9 22.29 14.13 15.45
N LEU A 10 21.16 14.29 14.78
CA LEU A 10 20.93 13.73 13.44
C LEU A 10 22.09 14.14 12.52
N PRO A 11 22.66 13.23 11.72
CA PRO A 11 23.74 13.57 10.80
C PRO A 11 23.25 14.67 9.84
N SER A 12 24.08 15.70 9.62
CA SER A 12 23.78 16.83 8.72
C SER A 12 23.78 16.44 7.23
N THR A 13 24.11 15.19 6.92
CA THR A 13 24.12 14.66 5.56
C THR A 13 22.71 14.17 5.23
N ARG A 14 22.15 14.64 4.11
CA ARG A 14 21.01 13.94 3.52
C ARG A 14 21.49 12.51 3.24
N PRO A 15 20.89 11.47 3.83
CA PRO A 15 21.29 10.11 3.54
C PRO A 15 21.10 9.89 2.03
N THR A 16 22.17 9.52 1.35
CA THR A 16 22.09 9.05 -0.03
C THR A 16 21.27 7.76 -0.02
N PRO A 17 20.24 7.62 -0.87
CA PRO A 17 19.63 6.33 -1.12
C PRO A 17 20.75 5.31 -1.45
N PRO A 18 20.79 4.08 -0.89
CA PRO A 18 19.75 3.32 -0.19
C PRO A 18 19.91 3.23 1.35
N GLN A 19 20.66 4.12 1.99
CA GLN A 19 20.94 4.02 3.45
C GLN A 19 19.68 4.11 4.35
N ARG A 20 18.54 4.58 3.83
CA ARG A 20 17.23 4.54 4.52
C ARG A 20 16.28 3.47 4.00
N GLY A 21 16.76 2.57 3.15
CA GLY A 21 15.95 1.59 2.45
C GLY A 21 15.02 2.29 1.45
N SER A 22 15.30 2.16 0.15
CA SER A 22 14.21 2.06 -0.82
C SER A 22 13.51 0.76 -0.49
N PHE A 23 12.57 0.81 0.46
CA PHE A 23 11.81 -0.36 0.86
C PHE A 23 11.29 -1.00 -0.43
N PRO A 24 11.37 -2.33 -0.59
CA PRO A 24 11.02 -3.06 -1.83
C PRO A 24 9.57 -2.88 -2.31
N LEU A 25 8.82 -1.91 -1.76
CA LEU A 25 7.57 -1.37 -2.26
C LEU A 25 7.67 -0.72 -3.65
N ASP A 26 8.85 -0.28 -4.07
CA ASP A 26 9.12 0.24 -5.43
C ASP A 26 9.72 -0.87 -6.32
N HIS A 27 8.95 -1.92 -6.52
CA HIS A 27 9.29 -3.06 -7.39
C HIS A 27 9.15 -2.66 -8.88
N ASP A 28 10.05 -1.83 -9.40
CA ASP A 28 10.12 -1.44 -10.84
C ASP A 28 9.02 -0.49 -11.34
N GLY A 29 8.15 0.00 -10.45
CA GLY A 29 7.14 1.02 -10.81
C GLY A 29 6.01 0.49 -11.69
N GLU A 30 5.60 -0.77 -11.54
CA GLU A 30 4.58 -1.40 -12.39
C GLU A 30 3.25 -0.60 -12.47
N CYS A 31 2.81 -0.01 -11.35
CA CYS A 31 1.57 0.77 -11.29
C CYS A 31 1.77 2.29 -11.52
N ARG A 32 2.98 2.72 -11.91
CA ARG A 32 3.33 4.15 -12.10
C ARG A 32 2.49 4.85 -13.16
N HIS A 33 2.07 4.12 -14.18
CA HIS A 33 1.23 4.63 -15.27
C HIS A 33 -0.15 5.08 -14.77
N VAL A 34 -0.80 4.29 -13.90
CA VAL A 34 -2.09 4.64 -13.30
C VAL A 34 -1.92 5.77 -12.27
N MET A 35 -0.85 5.72 -11.47
CA MET A 35 -0.51 6.79 -10.52
C MET A 35 -0.39 8.15 -11.21
N THR A 36 0.30 8.20 -12.35
CA THR A 36 0.50 9.44 -13.10
C THR A 36 -0.82 9.99 -13.62
N LYS A 37 -1.72 9.13 -14.09
CA LYS A 37 -3.08 9.52 -14.50
C LYS A 37 -3.89 10.06 -13.32
N TYR A 38 -3.80 9.43 -12.15
CA TYR A 38 -4.48 9.91 -10.94
C TYR A 38 -4.01 11.30 -10.53
N LEU A 39 -2.69 11.51 -10.51
CA LEU A 39 -2.11 12.83 -10.19
C LEU A 39 -2.47 13.88 -11.24
N ALA A 40 -2.54 13.51 -12.51
CA ALA A 40 -3.02 14.41 -13.56
C ALA A 40 -4.49 14.79 -13.36
N CYS A 41 -5.34 13.82 -13.00
CA CYS A 41 -6.75 14.05 -12.67
C CYS A 41 -6.90 15.04 -11.52
N LEU A 42 -6.23 14.78 -10.38
CA LEU A 42 -6.26 15.66 -9.21
C LEU A 42 -5.82 17.09 -9.53
N LYS A 43 -4.79 17.25 -10.38
CA LYS A 43 -4.34 18.58 -10.83
C LYS A 43 -5.40 19.28 -11.69
N GLY A 44 -6.09 18.54 -12.57
CA GLY A 44 -7.16 19.07 -13.41
C GLY A 44 -8.35 19.57 -12.60
N VAL A 45 -8.76 18.81 -11.59
CA VAL A 45 -9.92 19.14 -10.74
C VAL A 45 -9.59 20.04 -9.55
N ARG A 46 -8.38 20.63 -9.52
CA ARG A 46 -7.88 21.51 -8.44
C ARG A 46 -7.98 20.86 -7.05
N GLY A 47 -7.73 19.56 -6.98
CA GLY A 47 -7.80 18.79 -5.73
C GLY A 47 -9.21 18.53 -5.21
N ARG A 48 -10.26 18.75 -6.02
CA ARG A 48 -11.61 18.27 -5.69
C ARG A 48 -11.70 16.76 -5.82
N ASN A 49 -12.57 16.17 -5.01
CA ASN A 49 -12.80 14.74 -4.99
C ASN A 49 -13.89 14.38 -6.01
N ASP A 50 -13.57 14.49 -7.29
CA ASP A 50 -14.46 14.11 -8.39
C ASP A 50 -14.46 12.59 -8.59
N ASP A 51 -15.62 12.04 -8.97
CA ASP A 51 -15.81 10.60 -9.16
C ASP A 51 -14.88 10.01 -10.23
N GLU A 52 -14.51 10.81 -11.24
CA GLU A 52 -13.50 10.41 -12.23
C GLU A 52 -12.14 10.10 -11.58
N CYS A 53 -11.66 10.95 -10.67
CA CYS A 53 -10.40 10.71 -9.98
C CYS A 53 -10.51 9.56 -8.98
N ARG A 54 -11.69 9.35 -8.37
CA ARG A 54 -11.95 8.18 -7.51
C ARG A 54 -11.87 6.87 -8.30
N ASN A 55 -12.41 6.84 -9.52
CA ASN A 55 -12.31 5.65 -10.38
C ASN A 55 -10.85 5.32 -10.74
N ILE A 56 -10.02 6.33 -11.00
CA ILE A 56 -8.59 6.13 -11.27
C ILE A 56 -7.86 5.68 -10.00
N ALA A 57 -8.23 6.21 -8.82
CA ALA A 57 -7.67 5.79 -7.54
C ALA A 57 -8.01 4.33 -7.21
N LYS A 58 -9.24 3.89 -7.50
CA LYS A 58 -9.68 2.49 -7.39
C LYS A 58 -8.79 1.58 -8.22
N ALA A 59 -8.58 1.93 -9.50
CA ALA A 59 -7.70 1.19 -10.41
C ALA A 59 -6.23 1.17 -9.97
N TYR A 60 -5.74 2.24 -9.35
CA TYR A 60 -4.38 2.30 -8.84
C TYR A 60 -4.16 1.33 -7.66
N LEU A 61 -5.13 1.28 -6.74
CA LEU A 61 -5.05 0.39 -5.58
C LEU A 61 -5.21 -1.07 -5.97
N THR A 62 -6.11 -1.38 -6.90
CA THR A 62 -6.24 -2.75 -7.43
C THR A 62 -4.95 -3.22 -8.09
N CYS A 63 -4.30 -2.37 -8.90
CA CYS A 63 -2.99 -2.69 -9.48
C CYS A 63 -1.96 -3.07 -8.42
N ARG A 64 -1.92 -2.36 -7.28
CA ARG A 64 -0.98 -2.68 -6.19
C ARG A 64 -1.31 -3.99 -5.49
N MET A 65 -2.59 -4.30 -5.32
CA MET A 65 -3.05 -5.57 -4.73
C MET A 65 -2.80 -6.77 -5.67
N ASP A 66 -2.94 -6.59 -6.98
CA ASP A 66 -2.73 -7.65 -7.98
C ASP A 66 -1.25 -8.00 -8.11
N ARG A 67 -0.38 -7.00 -8.00
CA ARG A 67 1.09 -7.16 -8.07
C ARG A 67 1.74 -7.48 -6.73
N ASN A 68 0.95 -7.79 -5.70
CA ASN A 68 1.43 -8.05 -4.33
C ASN A 68 2.32 -6.92 -3.77
N LEU A 69 2.13 -5.68 -4.25
CA LEU A 69 2.81 -4.47 -3.76
C LEU A 69 2.11 -3.89 -2.51
N MET A 70 0.95 -4.46 -2.15
CA MET A 70 0.14 -4.14 -1.00
C MET A 70 -0.65 -5.39 -0.59
N ALA A 71 -0.98 -5.53 0.69
CA ALA A 71 -1.91 -6.56 1.15
C ALA A 71 -3.27 -6.38 0.48
N ARG A 72 -3.93 -7.48 0.13
CA ARG A 72 -5.28 -7.43 -0.43
C ARG A 72 -6.25 -6.99 0.65
N ASP A 73 -6.99 -5.93 0.37
CA ASP A 73 -8.05 -5.40 1.24
C ASP A 73 -9.29 -5.06 0.40
N GLU A 74 -10.43 -4.97 1.05
CA GLU A 74 -11.67 -4.59 0.40
C GLU A 74 -11.67 -3.08 0.09
N LEU A 75 -12.12 -2.72 -1.10
CA LEU A 75 -12.20 -1.32 -1.53
C LEU A 75 -13.08 -0.44 -0.61
N LYS A 76 -14.03 -1.04 0.10
CA LYS A 76 -14.85 -0.37 1.11
C LYS A 76 -14.01 0.14 2.29
N ASN A 77 -13.05 -0.65 2.75
CA ASN A 77 -12.13 -0.30 3.84
C ASN A 77 -11.16 0.81 3.42
N LEU A 78 -10.87 0.88 2.12
CA LEU A 78 -10.02 1.90 1.50
C LEU A 78 -10.76 3.20 1.15
N GLY A 79 -12.03 3.35 1.56
CA GLY A 79 -12.82 4.57 1.36
C GLY A 79 -13.55 4.66 0.01
N PHE A 80 -13.68 3.54 -0.71
CA PHE A 80 -14.49 3.42 -1.93
C PHE A 80 -15.82 2.72 -1.67
N ALA A 81 -16.48 3.06 -0.56
CA ALA A 81 -17.86 2.66 -0.35
C ALA A 81 -18.75 3.43 -1.34
N GLU A 82 -19.12 2.80 -2.45
CA GLU A 82 -20.24 3.26 -3.27
C GLU A 82 -21.53 3.06 -2.48
N ALA A 83 -22.38 4.10 -2.45
CA ALA A 83 -23.76 3.95 -2.02
C ALA A 83 -24.46 3.00 -3.02
N ALA A 84 -24.65 1.75 -2.59
CA ALA A 84 -25.55 0.74 -3.17
C ALA A 84 -25.55 0.60 -4.70
N ASN A 85 -24.73 -0.32 -5.23
CA ASN A 85 -25.23 -1.32 -6.17
C ASN A 85 -24.41 -2.63 -6.06
N PRO A 86 -25.03 -3.78 -5.79
CA PRO A 86 -24.35 -5.05 -5.60
C PRO A 86 -24.33 -5.83 -6.91
N GLU A 87 -23.19 -5.93 -7.59
CA GLU A 87 -22.97 -6.98 -8.61
C GLU A 87 -21.53 -7.52 -8.55
N PRO A 88 -21.33 -8.80 -8.91
CA PRO A 88 -20.59 -9.71 -8.05
C PRO A 88 -19.13 -9.87 -8.51
N ALA A 89 -18.18 -9.57 -7.63
CA ALA A 89 -16.86 -10.21 -7.68
C ALA A 89 -17.01 -11.66 -7.14
N GLY A 90 -17.78 -12.47 -7.86
CA GLY A 90 -18.04 -13.86 -7.52
C GLY A 90 -17.02 -14.80 -8.16
N GLN A 91 -16.17 -15.35 -7.29
CA GLN A 91 -15.68 -16.74 -7.27
C GLN A 91 -14.54 -17.08 -8.26
N ALA A 92 -13.45 -17.74 -7.86
CA ALA A 92 -13.27 -18.82 -6.88
C ALA A 92 -11.79 -18.88 -6.38
N LYS A 93 -11.38 -19.47 -5.25
CA LYS A 93 -11.95 -20.00 -4.00
C LYS A 93 -10.75 -20.31 -3.05
N PRO A 94 -10.97 -20.61 -1.76
CA PRO A 94 -10.00 -20.56 -0.66
C PRO A 94 -9.30 -21.90 -0.38
N GLN A 95 -8.14 -21.85 0.29
CA GLN A 95 -7.67 -22.92 1.17
C GLN A 95 -7.04 -22.31 2.43
N LEU A 96 -7.82 -22.34 3.51
CA LEU A 96 -7.32 -22.35 4.88
C LEU A 96 -7.71 -23.73 5.41
N GLU A 97 -6.73 -24.59 5.66
CA GLU A 97 -6.83 -25.61 6.69
C GLU A 97 -5.54 -25.55 7.50
N GLY A 98 -5.69 -25.21 8.78
CA GLY A 98 -4.60 -25.28 9.74
C GLY A 98 -4.48 -26.67 10.30
N GLU A 99 -3.26 -27.14 10.49
CA GLU A 99 -2.96 -28.21 11.44
C GLU A 99 -1.81 -27.80 12.36
N LYS A 100 -2.01 -28.12 13.64
CA LYS A 100 -1.19 -27.76 14.78
C LYS A 100 0.18 -28.44 14.70
N GLY A 101 1.26 -27.73 15.02
CA GLY A 101 2.60 -28.32 15.04
C GLY A 101 3.57 -27.61 15.97
N VAL A 102 3.58 -28.08 17.22
CA VAL A 102 4.69 -28.11 18.19
C VAL A 102 5.30 -26.79 18.69
N LYS A 103 5.10 -26.60 19.99
CA LYS A 103 5.80 -25.70 20.89
C LYS A 103 7.30 -26.00 20.89
N GLY A 104 8.09 -25.03 20.44
CA GLY A 104 9.52 -24.92 20.73
C GLY A 104 10.44 -25.35 19.60
N GLU A 105 10.99 -24.36 18.88
CA GLU A 105 12.42 -24.35 18.59
C GLU A 105 12.86 -22.90 18.35
N LEU A 106 13.76 -22.42 19.21
CA LEU A 106 14.53 -21.21 18.98
C LEU A 106 15.46 -21.44 17.78
N ARG A 107 15.43 -20.55 16.78
CA ARG A 107 16.52 -20.43 15.81
C ARG A 107 16.90 -18.95 15.67
N TRP A 108 18.06 -18.69 16.29
CA TRP A 108 19.01 -17.57 16.27
C TRP A 108 18.64 -16.30 15.51
#